data_AF-V4KA51-F1
#
_entry.id   AF-V4KA51-F1
#
_cell.length_a   1.000
_cell.length_b   1.000
_cell.length_c   1.000
_cell.angle_alpha   90.00
_cell.angle_beta   90.00
_cell.angle_gamma   90.00
#
_symmetry.space_group_name_H-M   'P 1'
#
loop_
_entity.id
_entity.type
_entity.pdbx_description
1 polymer ?
#
loop_
_entity_poly.entity_id
_entity_poly.type
_entity_poly.pdbx_seq_one_letter_code
_entity_poly.pdbx_strand_id
1 'polypeptide(L)'
;FYYGAGHTVDEVSESDYKGCKLGNAISSDSSGTTTIALKTSGPHYFICGIPGHCTGGMKLSVTVSVSSASSAGGGDDTTAKTPAVEGGKIPAVEAGKSAPSASSTVALKPLEALVVTCVVALLYALALS
;
A
#
# COMPACT_ATOMS: atom_id res chain seq x y z
N PHE A 1 -1.55 2.21 9.81
CA PHE A 1 -0.29 1.79 9.18
C PHE A 1 0.37 3.01 8.56
N TYR A 2 1.67 3.19 8.78
CA TYR A 2 2.48 4.24 8.14
C TYR A 2 3.64 3.54 7.43
N TYR A 3 3.85 3.83 6.15
CA TYR A 3 4.86 3.15 5.32
C TYR A 3 5.27 3.99 4.11
N GLY A 4 6.47 3.75 3.58
CA GLY A 4 6.96 4.42 2.39
C GLY A 4 6.50 3.76 1.09
N ALA A 5 6.92 4.33 -0.04
CA ALA A 5 6.76 3.71 -1.35
C ALA A 5 7.38 2.30 -1.37
N GLY A 6 6.80 1.39 -2.15
CA GLY A 6 7.25 -0.01 -2.19
C GLY A 6 6.75 -0.85 -1.01
N HIS A 7 5.70 -0.40 -0.30
CA HIS A 7 4.95 -1.19 0.67
C HIS A 7 3.45 -1.00 0.46
N THR A 8 2.68 -1.98 0.93
CA THR A 8 1.22 -1.95 0.92
C THR A 8 0.70 -2.52 2.23
N VAL A 9 -0.58 -2.31 2.48
CA VAL A 9 -1.33 -2.99 3.53
C VAL A 9 -2.48 -3.72 2.85
N ASP A 10 -2.38 -5.04 2.81
CA ASP A 10 -3.37 -5.91 2.21
C ASP A 10 -4.05 -6.71 3.31
N GLU A 11 -5.36 -6.55 3.47
CA GLU A 11 -6.18 -7.43 4.30
C GLU A 11 -6.42 -8.75 3.54
N VAL A 12 -6.18 -9.88 4.19
CA VAL A 12 -6.20 -11.19 3.54
C VAL A 12 -6.88 -12.25 4.42
N SER A 13 -7.17 -13.41 3.84
CA SER A 13 -7.62 -14.58 4.59
C SER A 13 -6.52 -15.13 5.51
N GLU A 14 -6.90 -15.93 6.50
CA GLU A 14 -5.93 -16.61 7.39
C GLU A 14 -4.96 -17.50 6.61
N SER A 15 -5.46 -18.23 5.61
CA SER A 15 -4.64 -19.10 4.75
C SER A 15 -3.60 -18.31 3.97
N ASP A 16 -3.99 -17.15 3.44
CA ASP A 16 -3.11 -16.30 2.65
C ASP A 16 -2.08 -15.61 3.55
N TYR A 17 -2.46 -15.21 4.77
CA TYR A 17 -1.54 -14.69 5.79
C TYR A 17 -0.50 -15.72 6.24
N LYS A 18 -0.91 -16.98 6.45
CA LYS A 18 -0.01 -18.07 6.84
C LYS A 18 0.94 -18.42 5.70
N GLY A 19 0.42 -18.50 4.48
CA GLY A 19 1.18 -18.88 3.29
C GLY A 19 1.87 -17.72 2.57
N CYS A 20 1.71 -16.48 3.03
CA CYS A 20 2.10 -15.26 2.32
C CYS A 20 1.68 -15.26 0.85
N LYS A 21 0.41 -15.62 0.60
CA LYS A 21 -0.17 -15.63 -0.75
C LYS A 21 -0.56 -14.21 -1.14
N LEU A 22 -0.04 -13.78 -2.29
CA LEU A 22 -0.27 -12.45 -2.85
C LEU A 22 -1.36 -12.51 -3.92
N GLY A 23 -2.01 -11.38 -4.21
CA GLY A 23 -3.01 -11.27 -5.29
C GLY A 23 -4.45 -11.61 -4.90
N ASN A 24 -4.67 -12.08 -3.67
CA ASN A 24 -5.99 -12.46 -3.14
C ASN A 24 -6.43 -11.54 -1.98
N ALA A 25 -6.11 -10.25 -2.08
CA ALA A 25 -6.46 -9.28 -1.06
C ALA A 25 -7.99 -9.05 -0.98
N ILE A 26 -8.52 -9.05 0.24
CA ILE A 26 -9.87 -8.60 0.57
C ILE A 26 -9.96 -7.08 0.39
N SER A 27 -8.90 -6.38 0.80
CA SER A 27 -8.70 -4.94 0.62
C SER A 27 -7.20 -4.65 0.52
N SER A 28 -6.80 -3.62 -0.22
CA SER A 28 -5.40 -3.22 -0.37
C SER A 28 -5.30 -1.70 -0.39
N ASP A 29 -4.29 -1.17 0.30
CA ASP A 29 -3.92 0.24 0.28
C ASP A 29 -2.41 0.42 0.05
N SER A 30 -2.05 1.41 -0.75
CA SER A 30 -0.66 1.75 -1.08
C SER A 30 -0.37 3.26 -0.91
N SER A 31 -1.24 3.99 -0.21
CA SER A 31 -1.16 5.44 -0.07
C SER A 31 -0.02 5.91 0.86
N GLY A 32 0.57 4.99 1.63
CA GLY A 32 1.61 5.26 2.61
C GLY A 32 1.08 5.61 4.00
N THR A 33 -0.22 5.89 4.14
CA THR A 33 -0.89 6.08 5.43
C THR A 33 -2.29 5.48 5.39
N THR A 34 -2.45 4.30 5.98
CA THR A 34 -3.72 3.56 5.99
C THR A 34 -4.31 3.50 7.38
N THR A 35 -5.59 3.86 7.49
CA THR A 35 -6.41 3.63 8.68
C THR A 35 -7.46 2.57 8.37
N ILE A 36 -7.49 1.48 9.14
CA ILE A 36 -8.44 0.38 8.97
C ILE A 36 -9.35 0.31 10.19
N ALA A 37 -10.66 0.40 9.97
CA ALA A 37 -11.66 0.26 11.02
C ALA A 37 -12.08 -1.22 11.14
N LEU A 38 -11.73 -1.87 12.25
CA LEU A 38 -12.08 -3.26 12.52
C LEU A 38 -13.46 -3.34 13.18
N LYS A 39 -14.48 -3.61 12.37
CA LYS A 39 -15.90 -3.57 12.81
C LYS A 39 -16.43 -4.91 13.30
N THR A 40 -15.76 -6.00 12.96
CA THR A 40 -16.16 -7.37 13.33
C THR A 40 -15.21 -7.93 14.37
N SER A 41 -15.77 -8.68 15.32
CA SER A 41 -14.98 -9.49 16.23
C SER A 41 -14.32 -10.65 15.49
N GLY A 42 -13.19 -11.12 16.01
CA GLY A 42 -12.41 -12.19 15.44
C GLY A 42 -11.06 -11.72 14.91
N PRO A 43 -10.29 -12.63 14.29
CA PRO A 43 -8.98 -12.32 13.74
C PRO A 43 -9.08 -11.58 12.41
N HIS A 44 -8.25 -10.57 12.26
CA HIS A 44 -8.01 -9.81 11.04
C HIS A 44 -6.53 -9.99 10.67
N TYR A 45 -6.24 -10.20 9.40
CA TYR A 45 -4.89 -10.49 8.93
C TYR A 45 -4.46 -9.52 7.86
N PHE A 46 -3.28 -8.95 8.05
CA PHE A 46 -2.70 -7.96 7.16
C PHE A 46 -1.31 -8.42 6.71
N ILE A 47 -1.00 -8.23 5.44
CA ILE A 47 0.33 -8.48 4.87
C ILE A 47 0.77 -7.28 4.03
N CYS A 48 2.06 -7.19 3.75
CA CYS A 48 2.51 -6.39 2.61
C CYS A 48 2.49 -7.26 1.34
N GLY A 49 1.81 -6.75 0.31
CA GLY A 49 1.60 -7.39 -0.99
C GLY A 49 2.83 -7.44 -1.90
N ILE A 50 3.97 -6.89 -1.45
CA ILE A 50 5.19 -6.80 -2.25
C ILE A 50 5.96 -8.12 -2.15
N PRO A 51 6.43 -8.70 -3.28
CA PRO A 51 7.15 -9.96 -3.28
C PRO A 51 8.30 -9.99 -2.27
N GLY A 52 8.34 -11.03 -1.44
CA GLY A 52 9.37 -11.21 -0.41
C GLY A 52 9.09 -10.50 0.93
N HIS A 53 8.27 -9.44 0.96
CA HIS A 53 8.05 -8.67 2.19
C HIS A 53 7.25 -9.45 3.25
N CYS A 54 6.14 -10.09 2.87
CA CYS A 54 5.37 -10.92 3.80
C CYS A 54 6.20 -12.07 4.38
N THR A 55 6.93 -12.80 3.53
CA THR A 55 7.80 -13.92 3.95
C THR A 55 8.97 -13.43 4.80
N GLY A 56 9.42 -12.19 4.58
CA GLY A 56 10.41 -11.49 5.41
C GLY A 56 9.84 -10.98 6.74
N GLY A 57 8.58 -11.24 7.05
CA GLY A 57 7.96 -10.89 8.34
C GLY A 57 7.08 -9.64 8.32
N MET A 58 6.89 -8.99 7.16
CA MET A 58 5.98 -7.84 7.05
C MET A 58 4.53 -8.29 6.97
N LYS A 59 4.02 -8.72 8.13
CA LYS A 59 2.65 -9.17 8.33
C LYS A 59 2.18 -8.95 9.77
N LEU A 60 0.89 -8.72 9.95
CA LEU A 60 0.26 -8.46 11.24
C LEU A 60 -1.05 -9.24 11.37
N SER A 61 -1.28 -9.83 12.54
CA SER A 61 -2.57 -10.39 12.94
C SER A 61 -3.13 -9.54 14.09
N VAL A 62 -4.40 -9.16 14.00
CA VAL A 62 -5.11 -8.42 15.03
C VAL A 62 -6.39 -9.16 15.38
N THR A 63 -6.54 -9.58 16.64
CA THR A 63 -7.77 -10.20 17.11
C THR A 63 -8.63 -9.17 17.83
N VAL A 64 -9.81 -8.89 17.29
CA VAL A 64 -10.79 -8.01 17.92
C VAL A 64 -11.70 -8.83 18.81
N SER A 65 -11.77 -8.47 20.09
CA SER A 65 -12.71 -9.04 21.04
C SER A 65 -13.92 -8.12 21.17
N VAL A 66 -15.12 -8.69 21.26
CA VAL A 66 -16.30 -7.93 21.68
C VAL A 66 -16.11 -7.61 23.16
N SER A 67 -15.92 -6.32 23.46
CA SER A 67 -16.13 -5.85 24.83
C SER A 67 -17.64 -5.79 25.03
N SER A 68 -18.16 -6.47 26.04
CA SER A 68 -19.55 -6.29 26.47
C SER A 68 -19.69 -4.88 27.05
N ALA A 69 -19.76 -3.87 26.18
CA ALA A 69 -20.33 -2.60 26.54
C ALA A 69 -21.81 -2.88 26.80
N SER A 70 -22.19 -2.88 28.08
CA SER A 70 -23.57 -3.03 28.52
C SER A 70 -24.47 -2.14 27.68
N SER A 71 -25.52 -2.75 27.12
CA SER A 71 -26.56 -2.06 26.37
C SER A 71 -27.15 -0.91 27.19
N ALA A 72 -26.76 0.32 26.87
CA ALA A 72 -27.65 1.47 26.84
C ALA A 72 -27.77 1.78 25.34
N GLY A 73 -28.81 1.39 24.63
CA GLY A 73 -30.21 1.68 24.94
C GLY A 73 -30.51 3.09 24.46
N GLY A 74 -30.96 3.23 23.21
CA GLY A 74 -31.53 4.47 22.67
C GLY A 74 -31.01 4.81 21.28
N GLY A 75 -31.78 4.46 20.25
CA GLY A 75 -31.69 5.15 18.97
C GLY A 75 -32.29 6.55 19.09
N ASP A 76 -31.82 7.49 18.28
CA ASP A 76 -32.64 8.28 17.34
C ASP A 76 -31.73 9.18 16.50
N ASP A 77 -32.28 9.53 15.35
CA ASP A 77 -31.79 10.37 14.27
C ASP A 77 -31.44 11.82 14.68
N THR A 78 -30.80 12.51 13.75
CA THR A 78 -30.66 13.96 13.61
C THR A 78 -29.56 14.71 14.38
N THR A 79 -28.67 15.26 13.54
CA THR A 79 -28.34 16.70 13.46
C THR A 79 -26.88 17.05 13.69
N ALA A 80 -26.32 17.61 12.61
CA ALA A 80 -25.05 18.29 12.57
C ALA A 80 -24.98 19.39 13.63
N LYS A 81 -23.84 19.49 14.31
CA LYS A 81 -23.37 20.77 14.84
C LYS A 81 -21.85 20.87 14.75
N THR A 82 -21.42 21.57 13.72
CA THR A 82 -20.12 22.21 13.59
C THR A 82 -19.80 23.05 14.83
N PRO A 83 -18.58 22.95 15.39
CA PRO A 83 -17.98 24.04 16.13
C PRO A 83 -17.08 24.84 15.18
N ALA A 84 -17.47 26.09 14.95
CA ALA A 84 -16.59 27.10 14.40
C ALA A 84 -15.44 27.35 15.39
N VAL A 85 -14.20 27.39 14.90
CA VAL A 85 -13.15 28.18 15.53
C VAL A 85 -12.53 29.09 14.47
N GLU A 86 -12.54 30.35 14.83
CA GLU A 86 -12.25 31.51 14.02
C GLU A 86 -10.75 31.85 14.07
N GLY A 87 -10.23 32.30 12.92
CA GLY A 87 -9.30 33.43 12.86
C GLY A 87 -7.81 33.16 13.08
N GLY A 88 -7.09 32.88 11.99
CA GLY A 88 -5.62 32.87 11.99
C GLY A 88 -4.98 33.02 10.61
N LYS A 89 -5.04 34.25 10.07
CA LYS A 89 -4.33 34.84 8.91
C LYS A 89 -3.84 33.95 7.75
N ILE A 90 -4.44 34.24 6.60
CA ILE A 90 -4.01 33.95 5.22
C ILE A 90 -2.67 34.66 4.91
N PRO A 91 -1.74 33.99 4.22
CA PRO A 91 -0.94 34.62 3.17
C PRO A 91 -1.44 34.15 1.80
N ALA A 92 -1.87 35.11 0.99
CA ALA A 92 -2.20 34.91 -0.40
C ALA A 92 -0.91 34.79 -1.22
N VAL A 93 -0.81 33.74 -2.03
CA VAL A 93 -0.03 33.72 -3.28
C VAL A 93 -0.80 32.85 -4.28
N GLU A 94 -1.62 33.50 -5.12
CA GLU A 94 -1.31 33.89 -6.50
C GLU A 94 -1.31 32.71 -7.48
N ALA A 95 -2.20 32.85 -8.47
CA ALA A 95 -2.44 31.89 -9.52
C ALA A 95 -1.27 31.88 -10.51
N GLY A 96 -0.29 31.01 -10.27
CA GLY A 96 0.78 30.72 -11.21
C GLY A 96 0.35 29.67 -12.24
N LYS A 97 -0.25 30.09 -13.35
CA LYS A 97 -0.29 29.29 -14.58
C LYS A 97 1.16 29.01 -14.98
N SER A 98 1.59 27.76 -15.02
CA SER A 98 2.85 27.38 -15.67
C SER A 98 2.71 26.03 -16.36
N ALA A 99 3.12 26.07 -17.62
CA ALA A 99 3.08 25.09 -18.68
C ALA A 99 3.66 23.70 -18.30
N PRO A 100 3.40 22.66 -19.11
CA PRO A 100 3.98 21.35 -18.88
C PRO A 100 5.50 21.42 -19.08
N SER A 101 6.26 21.03 -18.06
CA SER A 101 7.68 20.74 -18.25
C SER A 101 7.80 19.32 -18.79
N ALA A 102 7.94 19.24 -20.11
CA ALA A 102 8.56 18.07 -20.72
C ALA A 102 9.99 17.97 -20.17
N SER A 103 10.31 16.86 -19.52
CA SER A 103 11.71 16.46 -19.34
C SER A 103 11.85 14.96 -19.48
N SER A 104 13.00 14.61 -20.03
CA SER A 104 13.15 13.59 -21.05
C SER A 104 13.27 12.17 -20.49
N THR A 105 12.86 11.25 -21.35
CA THR A 105 13.10 9.81 -21.37
C THR A 105 14.39 9.34 -20.69
N VAL A 106 14.27 8.30 -19.86
CA VAL A 106 15.10 7.11 -20.07
C VAL A 106 14.18 5.91 -20.20
N ALA A 107 13.88 5.55 -21.44
CA ALA A 107 13.37 4.25 -21.79
C ALA A 107 14.48 3.22 -21.55
N LEU A 108 14.54 2.64 -20.35
CA LEU A 108 15.30 1.40 -20.14
C LEU A 108 14.47 0.25 -20.73
N LYS A 109 14.63 0.05 -22.04
CA LYS A 109 14.33 -1.23 -22.68
C LYS A 109 15.17 -2.34 -22.04
N PRO A 110 14.65 -3.58 -22.02
CA PRO A 110 14.93 -4.56 -20.99
C PRO A 110 16.37 -5.07 -21.06
N LEU A 111 16.96 -5.21 -19.87
CA LEU A 111 18.28 -5.82 -19.61
C LEU A 111 18.45 -7.23 -20.22
N GLU A 112 17.35 -7.85 -20.66
CA GLU A 112 17.31 -9.18 -21.26
C GLU A 112 18.09 -9.29 -22.58
N ALA A 113 18.11 -8.26 -23.43
CA ALA A 113 18.79 -8.33 -24.73
C ALA A 113 20.33 -8.24 -24.62
N LEU A 114 20.84 -7.54 -23.59
CA LEU A 114 22.28 -7.40 -23.36
C LEU A 114 22.88 -8.72 -22.83
N VAL A 115 22.16 -9.42 -21.97
CA VAL A 115 22.60 -10.71 -21.40
C VAL A 115 22.68 -11.78 -22.49
N VAL A 116 21.67 -11.87 -23.36
CA VAL A 116 21.65 -12.85 -24.47
C VAL A 116 22.80 -12.61 -25.45
N THR A 117 23.10 -11.34 -25.77
CA THR A 117 24.18 -11.02 -26.71
C THR A 117 25.56 -11.36 -26.13
N CYS A 118 25.79 -11.08 -24.84
CA CYS A 118 27.04 -11.45 -24.16
C CYS A 118 27.23 -12.97 -24.08
N VAL A 119 26.17 -13.74 -23.80
CA VAL A 119 26.25 -15.21 -23.72
C VAL A 119 26.54 -15.81 -25.09
N VAL A 120 25.88 -15.35 -26.16
CA VAL A 120 26.12 -15.84 -27.52
C VAL A 120 27.54 -15.52 -28.00
N ALA A 121 28.05 -14.32 -27.71
CA ALA A 121 29.42 -13.92 -28.07
C ALA A 121 30.48 -14.75 -27.32
N LEU A 122 30.29 -15.02 -26.03
CA LEU A 122 31.19 -15.86 -25.24
C LEU A 122 31.20 -17.32 -25.72
N LEU A 123 30.05 -17.87 -26.08
CA LEU A 123 29.94 -19.22 -26.63
C LEU A 123 30.61 -19.34 -28.00
N TYR A 124 30.47 -18.32 -28.85
CA TYR A 124 31.17 -18.26 -30.14
C TYR A 124 32.70 -18.17 -29.96
N ALA A 125 33.19 -17.34 -29.03
CA ALA A 125 34.62 -17.21 -28.78
C ALA A 125 35.26 -18.53 -28.26
N LEU A 126 34.54 -19.26 -27.41
CA LEU A 126 34.98 -20.58 -26.92
C LEU A 126 34.94 -21.65 -28.02
N ALA A 127 34.05 -21.54 -29.00
CA ALA A 127 33.95 -22.49 -30.12
C ALA A 127 35.00 -22.26 -31.22
N LEU A 128 35.67 -21.10 -31.23
CA LEU A 128 36.75 -20.76 -32.16
C LEU A 128 38.16 -20.94 -31.56
N SER A 129 38.25 -21.42 -30.31
CA SER A 129 39.51 -21.71 -29.61
C SER A 129 39.83 -23.20 -29.63
#